data_AF-A0A835LE48-F1
#
_entry.id   AF-A0A835LE48-F1
#
_cell.length_a   1.000
_cell.length_b   1.000
_cell.length_c   1.000
_cell.angle_alpha   90.00
_cell.angle_beta   90.00
_cell.angle_gamma   90.00
#
_symmetry.space_group_name_H-M   'P 1'
#
loop_
_entity.id
_entity.type
_entity.pdbx_description
1 polymer ?
#
loop_
_entity_poly.entity_id
_entity_poly.type
_entity_poly.pdbx_seq_one_letter_code
_entity_poly.pdbx_strand_id
1 'polypeptide(L)'
;MAQQDNFITAVRKLSLGYGNEFDINGYGEVGIGHLKGYPLIVEQAFDMRMRITAYWKIVLKRMLDNLALHLLFNVQNLVNKEMETEIINEMMDLITVEALKGCLNNRLLWRQGVKS
;
A
#
# COMPACT_ATOMS: atom_id res chain seq x y z
N MET A 1 -29.64 9.04 -13.10
CA MET A 1 -31.01 8.59 -13.42
C MET A 1 -31.13 8.20 -14.89
N ALA A 2 -30.95 9.12 -15.85
CA ALA A 2 -31.11 8.80 -17.29
C ALA A 2 -30.37 7.53 -17.81
N GLN A 3 -29.13 7.28 -17.36
CA GLN A 3 -28.39 6.09 -17.81
C GLN A 3 -28.94 4.77 -17.24
N GLN A 4 -29.45 4.79 -16.01
CA GLN A 4 -30.07 3.62 -15.39
C GLN A 4 -31.36 3.26 -16.12
N ASP A 5 -32.19 4.25 -16.42
CA ASP A 5 -33.44 4.04 -17.16
C ASP A 5 -33.18 3.44 -18.56
N ASN A 6 -32.13 3.93 -19.24
CA ASN A 6 -31.68 3.39 -20.51
C ASN A 6 -31.20 1.93 -20.39
N PHE A 7 -30.42 1.63 -19.35
CA PHE A 7 -29.91 0.28 -19.08
C PHE A 7 -31.05 -0.71 -18.80
N ILE A 8 -31.98 -0.36 -17.91
CA ILE A 8 -33.13 -1.21 -17.59
C ILE A 8 -34.02 -1.41 -18.81
N THR A 9 -34.21 -0.36 -19.61
CA THR A 9 -34.96 -0.46 -20.88
C THR A 9 -34.27 -1.40 -21.86
N ALA A 10 -32.94 -1.36 -21.97
CA ALA A 10 -32.18 -2.28 -22.81
C ALA A 10 -32.31 -3.74 -22.33
N VAL A 11 -32.20 -3.98 -21.02
CA VAL A 11 -32.38 -5.32 -20.44
C VAL A 11 -33.79 -5.87 -20.68
N ARG A 12 -34.83 -5.03 -20.63
CA ARG A 12 -36.21 -5.45 -20.98
C ARG A 12 -36.35 -5.76 -22.46
N LYS A 13 -35.71 -4.99 -23.34
CA LYS A 13 -35.74 -5.18 -24.81
C LYS A 13 -35.01 -6.45 -25.27
N LEU A 14 -34.08 -7.00 -24.48
CA LEU A 14 -33.50 -8.34 -24.72
C LEU A 14 -34.56 -9.43 -24.83
N SER A 15 -35.72 -9.26 -24.19
CA SER A 15 -36.81 -10.23 -24.29
C SER A 15 -37.38 -10.33 -25.72
N LEU A 16 -37.11 -9.35 -26.58
CA LEU A 16 -37.58 -9.26 -27.96
C LEU A 16 -36.53 -9.68 -29.00
N GLY A 17 -35.39 -10.23 -28.57
CA GLY A 17 -34.33 -10.71 -29.47
C GLY A 17 -33.36 -9.62 -29.96
N TYR A 18 -33.38 -8.43 -29.35
CA TYR A 18 -32.50 -7.31 -29.70
C TYR A 18 -31.26 -7.28 -28.80
N GLY A 19 -30.07 -7.31 -29.42
CA GLY A 19 -28.77 -6.86 -28.89
C GLY A 19 -28.36 -7.34 -27.50
N ASN A 20 -27.35 -8.22 -27.42
CA ASN A 20 -26.85 -8.76 -26.15
C ASN A 20 -25.90 -7.82 -25.38
N GLU A 21 -25.61 -6.64 -25.91
CA GLU A 21 -24.58 -5.73 -25.41
C GLU A 21 -25.16 -4.34 -25.15
N PHE A 22 -24.61 -3.65 -24.16
CA PHE A 22 -24.98 -2.31 -23.78
C PHE A 22 -23.74 -1.51 -23.38
N ASP A 23 -23.58 -0.33 -23.98
CA ASP A 23 -22.48 0.58 -23.65
C ASP A 23 -22.74 1.32 -22.34
N ILE A 24 -21.89 1.08 -21.35
CA ILE A 24 -21.91 1.78 -20.07
C ILE A 24 -20.79 2.83 -20.09
N ASN A 25 -21.16 4.09 -19.96
CA ASN A 25 -20.20 5.19 -19.89
C ASN A 25 -19.12 4.93 -18.81
N GLY A 26 -17.85 4.96 -19.22
CA GLY A 26 -16.69 4.67 -18.36
C GLY A 26 -16.33 3.18 -18.22
N TYR A 27 -17.10 2.28 -18.84
CA TYR A 27 -16.93 0.83 -18.79
C TYR A 27 -16.88 0.17 -20.17
N GLY A 28 -17.45 0.81 -21.19
CA GLY A 28 -17.55 0.27 -22.54
C GLY A 28 -18.71 -0.71 -22.70
N GLU A 29 -18.67 -1.51 -23.76
CA GLU A 29 -19.69 -2.52 -24.06
C GLU A 29 -19.70 -3.65 -23.04
N VAL A 30 -20.87 -3.89 -22.45
CA VAL A 30 -21.10 -4.94 -21.47
C VAL A 30 -22.21 -5.85 -21.98
N GLY A 31 -21.95 -7.16 -22.01
CA GLY A 31 -22.96 -8.16 -22.33
C GLY A 31 -24.07 -8.18 -21.27
N ILE A 32 -25.30 -7.84 -21.65
CA ILE A 32 -26.50 -7.83 -20.80
C ILE A 32 -27.40 -9.06 -20.97
N GLY A 33 -27.12 -9.94 -21.94
CA GLY A 33 -27.96 -11.13 -22.22
C GLY A 33 -28.21 -12.04 -21.01
N HIS A 34 -27.23 -12.15 -20.11
CA HIS A 34 -27.31 -12.97 -18.90
C HIS A 34 -28.24 -12.39 -17.81
N LEU A 35 -28.60 -11.10 -17.92
CA LEU A 35 -29.39 -10.39 -16.92
C LEU A 35 -30.90 -10.59 -17.11
N LYS A 36 -31.33 -11.13 -18.26
CA LYS A 36 -32.74 -11.39 -18.58
C LYS A 36 -33.44 -12.29 -17.55
N GLY A 37 -32.70 -13.21 -16.91
CA GLY A 37 -33.24 -14.12 -15.90
C GLY A 37 -33.52 -13.49 -14.54
N TYR A 38 -33.06 -12.25 -14.30
CA TYR A 38 -33.02 -11.66 -12.95
C TYR A 38 -33.62 -10.24 -12.85
N PRO A 39 -34.83 -9.99 -13.38
CA PRO A 39 -35.36 -8.63 -13.53
C PRO A 39 -35.50 -7.83 -12.22
N LEU A 40 -35.70 -8.50 -11.08
CA LEU A 40 -35.78 -7.84 -9.76
C LEU A 40 -34.42 -7.36 -9.23
N ILE A 41 -33.33 -8.06 -9.56
CA ILE A 41 -32.01 -7.83 -8.95
C ILE A 41 -31.16 -6.89 -9.81
N VAL A 42 -31.44 -6.83 -11.12
CA VAL A 42 -30.66 -6.04 -12.10
C VAL A 42 -30.55 -4.57 -11.72
N GLU A 43 -31.63 -3.97 -11.23
CA GLU A 43 -31.63 -2.56 -10.82
C GLU A 43 -30.73 -2.32 -9.61
N GLN A 44 -30.85 -3.15 -8.58
CA GLN A 44 -30.03 -3.06 -7.38
C GLN A 44 -28.55 -3.35 -7.69
N ALA A 45 -28.27 -4.35 -8.52
CA ALA A 45 -26.92 -4.68 -8.95
C ALA A 45 -26.26 -3.55 -9.76
N PHE A 46 -27.03 -2.87 -10.60
CA PHE A 46 -26.54 -1.70 -11.34
C PHE A 46 -26.19 -0.55 -10.40
N ASP A 47 -27.08 -0.18 -9.48
CA ASP A 47 -26.81 0.88 -8.50
C ASP A 47 -25.59 0.54 -7.62
N MET A 48 -25.50 -0.70 -7.12
CA MET A 48 -24.33 -1.16 -6.37
C MET A 48 -23.04 -1.03 -7.17
N ARG A 49 -23.03 -1.47 -8.43
CA ARG A 49 -21.86 -1.35 -9.30
C ARG A 49 -21.47 0.10 -9.52
N MET A 50 -22.43 0.99 -9.82
CA MET A 50 -22.14 2.41 -10.05
C MET A 50 -21.57 3.07 -8.80
N ARG A 51 -22.09 2.76 -7.61
CA ARG A 51 -21.57 3.27 -6.33
C ARG A 51 -20.16 2.75 -6.04
N ILE A 52 -19.93 1.45 -6.17
CA ILE A 52 -18.60 0.84 -5.97
C ILE A 52 -17.59 1.51 -6.90
N THR A 53 -17.96 1.74 -8.17
CA THR A 53 -17.11 2.44 -9.15
C THR A 53 -16.72 3.84 -8.70
N ALA A 54 -17.71 4.62 -8.27
CA ALA A 54 -17.48 6.00 -7.85
C ALA A 54 -16.53 6.06 -6.65
N TYR A 55 -16.67 5.12 -5.71
CA TYR A 55 -15.83 5.04 -4.52
C TYR A 55 -14.49 4.35 -4.77
N TRP A 56 -14.35 3.53 -5.81
CA TRP A 56 -13.15 2.71 -6.07
C TRP A 56 -11.88 3.54 -6.13
N LYS A 57 -11.92 4.71 -6.78
CA LYS A 57 -10.78 5.64 -6.84
C LYS A 57 -10.31 6.08 -5.45
N ILE A 58 -11.25 6.34 -4.55
CA ILE A 58 -10.94 6.77 -3.18
C ILE A 58 -10.38 5.61 -2.37
N VAL A 59 -10.95 4.41 -2.52
CA VAL A 59 -10.48 3.20 -1.84
C VAL A 59 -9.04 2.89 -2.25
N LEU A 60 -8.75 2.90 -3.55
CA LEU A 60 -7.39 2.69 -4.06
C LEU A 60 -6.40 3.72 -3.51
N LYS A 61 -6.78 5.00 -3.53
CA LYS A 61 -5.91 6.06 -2.99
C LYS A 61 -5.59 5.82 -1.51
N ARG A 62 -6.59 5.51 -0.69
CA ARG A 62 -6.38 5.22 0.74
C ARG A 62 -5.51 4.00 0.99
N MET A 63 -5.65 2.95 0.18
CA MET A 63 -4.79 1.77 0.27
C MET A 63 -3.32 2.12 -0.03
N LEU A 64 -3.07 2.90 -1.09
CA LEU A 64 -1.72 3.33 -1.45
C LEU A 64 -1.13 4.29 -0.42
N ASP A 65 -1.91 5.26 0.07
CA ASP A 65 -1.47 6.20 1.10
C ASP A 65 -1.07 5.47 2.39
N ASN A 66 -1.88 4.49 2.83
CA ASN A 66 -1.56 3.68 3.99
C ASN A 66 -0.29 2.84 3.78
N LEU A 67 -0.15 2.19 2.62
CA LEU A 67 1.06 1.42 2.30
C LEU A 67 2.32 2.30 2.32
N ALA A 68 2.24 3.51 1.74
CA ALA A 68 3.34 4.46 1.74
C ALA A 68 3.72 4.88 3.16
N LEU A 69 2.74 5.18 4.02
CA LEU A 69 2.99 5.52 5.42
C LEU A 69 3.60 4.35 6.20
N HIS A 70 3.10 3.14 6.02
CA HIS A 70 3.65 1.95 6.67
C HIS A 70 5.09 1.66 6.25
N LEU A 71 5.40 1.74 4.95
CA LEU A 71 6.76 1.56 4.45
C LEU A 71 7.69 2.66 4.95
N LEU A 72 7.25 3.92 4.89
CA LEU A 72 8.03 5.05 5.39
C LEU A 72 8.36 4.89 6.88
N PHE A 73 7.34 4.55 7.69
CA PHE A 73 7.53 4.32 9.12
C PHE A 73 8.50 3.17 9.38
N ASN A 74 8.38 2.06 8.66
CA ASN A 74 9.27 0.91 8.81
C ASN A 74 10.71 1.26 8.46
N VAL A 75 10.95 1.99 7.37
CA VAL A 75 12.30 2.44 6.97
C VAL A 75 12.88 3.38 8.01
N GLN A 76 12.10 4.35 8.51
CA GLN A 76 12.55 5.26 9.56
C GLN A 76 12.89 4.51 10.85
N ASN A 77 12.06 3.53 11.22
CA ASN A 77 12.29 2.73 12.42
C ASN A 77 13.54 1.85 12.28
N LEU A 78 13.73 1.23 11.12
CA LEU A 78 14.93 0.44 10.78
C LEU A 78 16.20 1.30 10.92
N VAL A 79 16.22 2.48 10.30
CA VAL A 79 17.39 3.37 10.34
C VAL A 79 17.65 3.88 11.75
N ASN A 80 16.63 4.42 12.42
CA ASN A 80 16.83 5.13 13.69
C ASN A 80 16.98 4.19 14.90
N LYS A 81 16.39 2.99 14.85
CA LYS A 81 16.41 2.07 16.01
C LYS A 81 17.31 0.87 15.84
N GLU A 82 17.49 0.39 14.61
CA GLU A 82 18.32 -0.79 14.38
C GLU A 82 19.70 -0.31 13.95
N MET A 83 19.81 0.35 12.79
CA MET A 83 21.10 0.74 12.22
C MET A 83 21.85 1.78 13.07
N GLU A 84 21.19 2.86 13.51
CA GLU A 84 21.85 3.89 14.32
C GLU A 84 22.41 3.31 15.62
N THR A 85 21.66 2.41 16.26
CA THR A 85 22.13 1.76 17.50
C THR A 85 23.30 0.83 17.26
N GLU A 86 23.30 0.07 16.17
CA GLU A 86 24.39 -0.83 15.79
C GLU A 86 25.67 -0.03 15.52
N ILE A 87 25.58 1.05 14.74
CA ILE A 87 26.71 1.94 14.44
C ILE A 87 27.28 2.57 15.73
N ILE A 88 26.42 3.08 16.61
CA ILE A 88 26.88 3.68 17.89
C ILE A 88 27.58 2.63 18.76
N ASN A 89 27.03 1.41 18.83
CA ASN A 89 27.62 0.33 19.60
C ASN A 89 29.01 -0.05 19.05
N GLU A 90 29.15 -0.21 17.73
CA GLU A 90 30.44 -0.50 17.09
C GLU A 90 31.46 0.62 17.33
N MET A 91 31.04 1.89 17.25
CA MET A 91 31.92 3.03 17.54
C MET A 91 32.38 3.05 19.00
N MET A 92 31.48 2.78 19.95
CA MET A 92 31.82 2.70 21.37
C MET A 92 32.78 1.54 21.64
N ASP A 93 32.56 0.38 21.03
CA ASP A 93 33.45 -0.76 21.14
C ASP A 93 34.86 -0.42 20.62
N LEU A 94 34.98 0.27 19.49
CA LEU A 94 36.29 0.73 18.97
C LEU A 94 36.99 1.69 19.94
N ILE A 95 36.27 2.70 20.46
CA ILE A 95 36.83 3.68 21.39
C ILE A 95 37.28 3.01 22.69
N THR A 96 36.49 2.07 23.23
CA THR A 96 36.88 1.36 24.46
C THR A 96 38.12 0.49 24.24
N VAL A 97 38.26 -0.16 23.08
CA VAL A 97 39.46 -0.93 22.72
C VAL A 97 40.69 -0.02 22.64
N GLU A 98 40.57 1.17 22.03
CA GLU A 98 41.67 2.14 21.97
C GLU A 98 42.04 2.69 23.35
N ALA A 99 41.05 3.02 24.18
CA ALA A 99 41.27 3.46 25.55
C ALA A 99 41.99 2.38 26.38
N LEU A 100 41.58 1.12 26.25
CA LEU A 100 42.24 -0.02 26.91
C LEU A 100 43.68 -0.21 26.43
N LYS A 101 43.94 -0.11 25.12
CA LYS A 101 45.31 -0.13 24.57
C LYS A 101 46.17 0.99 25.15
N GLY A 102 45.64 2.22 25.21
CA GLY A 102 46.32 3.36 25.83
C GLY A 102 46.64 3.13 27.32
N CYS A 103 45.68 2.62 28.10
CA CYS A 103 45.89 2.27 29.50
C CYS A 103 46.94 1.16 29.70
N LEU A 104 46.93 0.13 28.86
CA LEU A 104 47.93 -0.94 28.87
C LEU A 104 49.32 -0.41 28.51
N ASN A 105 49.42 0.45 27.49
CA ASN A 105 50.70 1.00 27.05
C ASN A 105 51.32 1.91 28.12
N ASN A 106 50.50 2.78 28.75
CA ASN A 106 50.94 3.56 29.91
C ASN A 106 51.40 2.66 31.06
N ARG A 107 50.66 1.59 31.38
CA ARG A 107 51.05 0.64 32.43
C ARG A 107 52.36 -0.09 32.13
N LEU A 108 52.65 -0.40 30.87
CA LEU A 108 53.92 -0.99 30.43
C LEU A 108 55.07 0.02 30.54
N LEU A 109 54.84 1.28 30.17
CA LEU A 109 55.82 2.37 30.34
C LEU A 109 56.17 2.58 31.82
N TRP A 110 55.18 2.58 32.73
CA TRP A 110 55.43 2.60 34.17
C TRP A 110 56.24 1.40 34.67
N ARG A 111 56.09 0.21 34.08
CA ARG A 111 56.90 -0.98 34.42
C ARG A 111 58.33 -0.91 33.90
N GLN A 112 58.56 -0.26 32.76
CA GLN A 112 59.90 -0.15 32.16
C GLN A 112 60.70 1.03 32.72
N GLY A 113 60.13 1.86 33.61
CA GLY A 113 60.85 2.94 34.29
C GLY A 113 61.28 4.07 33.37
N VAL A 114 60.76 4.13 32.13
CA VAL A 114 61.00 5.21 31.18
C VAL A 114 60.24 6.43 31.68
N LYS A 115 60.91 7.28 32.47
CA LYS A 115 60.44 8.62 32.81
C LYS A 115 60.94 9.61 31.76
N SER A 116 59.97 10.30 31.17
CA SER A 116 60.05 11.45 30.24
C SER A 116 60.43 11.12 28.81
#